data_AF-A0A315ZNS2-F1
#
_entry.id   AF-A0A315ZNS2-F1
#
_cell.length_a   1.000
_cell.length_b   1.000
_cell.length_c   1.000
_cell.angle_alpha   90.00
_cell.angle_beta   90.00
_cell.angle_gamma   90.00
#
_symmetry.space_group_name_H-M   'P 1'
#
loop_
_entity.id
_entity.type
_entity.pdbx_description
1 polymer ?
#
loop_
_entity_poly.entity_id
_entity_poly.type
_entity_poly.pdbx_seq_one_letter_code
_entity_poly.pdbx_strand_id
1 'polypeptide(L)' 'AFPNENALLKLLYLRITELYKKWEGGHVHSWALVRNQLDVDPKIQPRIRKYERV' A
#
# COMPACT_ATOMS: atom_id res chain seq x y z
N ALA A 1 12.95 13.30 -22.01
CA ALA A 1 11.74 12.58 -22.45
C ALA A 1 12.09 11.10 -22.65
N PHE A 2 11.16 10.16 -22.40
CA PHE A 2 11.42 8.74 -22.65
C PHE A 2 11.56 8.47 -24.16
N PRO A 3 12.43 7.53 -24.58
CA PRO A 3 12.73 7.31 -25.99
C PRO A 3 11.60 6.61 -26.77
N ASN A 4 10.72 5.88 -26.10
CA ASN A 4 9.52 5.25 -26.65
C ASN A 4 8.58 4.81 -25.51
N GLU A 5 7.35 4.43 -25.86
CA GLU A 5 6.33 3.96 -24.90
C GLU A 5 6.75 2.70 -24.12
N ASN A 6 7.47 1.78 -24.77
CA ASN A 6 7.97 0.58 -24.11
C ASN A 6 8.96 0.89 -22.97
N ALA A 7 9.76 1.95 -23.10
CA ALA A 7 10.65 2.40 -22.04
C ALA A 7 9.86 2.91 -20.82
N LEU A 8 8.72 3.59 -21.04
CA LEU A 8 7.82 4.06 -19.99
C LEU A 8 7.16 2.88 -19.27
N LEU A 9 6.64 1.90 -20.02
CA LEU A 9 6.00 0.70 -19.43
C LEU A 9 6.99 -0.11 -18.59
N LYS A 10 8.23 -0.28 -19.06
CA LYS A 10 9.28 -0.97 -18.29
C LYS A 10 9.64 -0.22 -17.00
N LEU A 11 9.72 1.11 -17.05
CA LEU A 11 9.97 1.91 -15.85
C LEU A 11 8.83 1.75 -14.84
N LEU A 12 7.58 1.86 -15.29
CA LEU A 12 6.41 1.70 -14.41
C LEU A 12 6.39 0.32 -13.77
N TYR A 13 6.64 -0.72 -14.56
CA TYR A 13 6.74 -2.09 -14.05
C TYR A 13 7.80 -2.21 -12.95
N LEU A 14 9.04 -1.77 -13.21
CA LEU A 14 10.12 -1.82 -12.23
C LEU A 14 9.76 -1.04 -10.96
N ARG A 15 9.18 0.15 -11.11
CA ARG A 15 8.81 0.99 -9.98
C ARG A 15 7.72 0.34 -9.11
N ILE A 16 6.74 -0.28 -9.73
CA ILE A 16 5.68 -1.02 -9.04
C ILE A 16 6.28 -2.23 -8.31
N THR A 17 7.17 -2.99 -8.94
CA THR A 17 7.87 -4.13 -8.32
C THR A 17 8.70 -3.71 -7.11
N GLU A 18 9.44 -2.60 -7.18
CA GLU A 18 10.17 -2.04 -6.04
C GLU A 18 9.25 -1.65 -4.88
N LEU A 19 8.11 -1.01 -5.19
CA LEU A 19 7.14 -0.63 -4.17
C LEU A 19 6.53 -1.85 -3.49
N TYR A 20 6.16 -2.88 -4.24
CA TYR A 20 5.67 -4.13 -3.65
C TYR A 20 6.71 -4.77 -2.75
N LYS A 21 7.98 -4.85 -3.16
CA LYS A 21 9.07 -5.36 -2.31
C LYS A 21 9.27 -4.53 -1.04
N LYS A 22 9.12 -3.21 -1.12
CA LYS A 22 9.22 -2.32 0.05
C LYS A 22 8.03 -2.51 1.00
N TRP A 23 6.84 -2.78 0.47
CA TRP A 23 5.63 -2.98 1.25
C TRP A 23 5.55 -4.38 1.85
N GLU A 24 6.16 -5.37 1.19
CA GLU A 24 6.32 -6.75 1.69
C GLU A 24 7.33 -6.79 2.83
N GLY A 25 6.83 -6.76 4.07
CA GLY A 25 7.65 -6.69 5.30
C GLY A 25 7.94 -5.27 5.80
N GLY A 26 7.41 -4.24 5.11
CA GLY A 26 7.44 -2.87 5.60
C GLY A 26 6.55 -2.71 6.83
N HIS A 27 7.12 -2.29 7.96
CA HIS A 27 6.36 -1.95 9.16
C HIS A 27 6.10 -0.45 9.20
N VAL A 28 4.83 -0.07 9.30
CA VAL A 28 4.46 1.31 9.66
C VAL A 28 4.63 1.46 11.16
N HIS A 29 5.45 2.42 11.57
CA HIS A 29 5.70 2.65 12.99
C HIS A 29 4.40 2.99 13.73
N SER A 30 4.20 2.41 14.91
CA SER A 30 3.00 2.58 15.72
C SER A 30 1.68 2.29 14.98
N TRP A 31 1.69 1.37 14.01
CA TRP A 31 0.48 1.02 13.24
C TRP A 31 -0.70 0.60 14.12
N ALA A 32 -0.46 -0.10 15.23
CA ALA A 32 -1.52 -0.49 16.15
C ALA A 32 -2.31 0.70 16.72
N LEU A 33 -1.64 1.82 17.03
CA LEU A 33 -2.29 3.03 17.53
C LEU A 33 -3.16 3.67 16.45
N VAL A 34 -2.61 3.84 15.24
CA VAL A 34 -3.32 4.41 14.10
C VAL A 34 -4.51 3.54 13.71
N ARG A 35 -4.34 2.20 13.70
CA ARG A 35 -5.41 1.24 13.45
C ARG A 35 -6.55 1.38 14.46
N ASN A 36 -6.23 1.48 15.75
CA ASN A 36 -7.25 1.65 16.79
C ASN A 36 -8.02 2.97 16.61
N GLN A 37 -7.36 4.06 16.20
CA GLN A 37 -8.05 5.32 15.88
C GLN A 37 -8.98 5.17 14.67
N LEU A 38 -8.56 4.43 13.64
CA LEU A 38 -9.36 4.22 12.43
C LEU A 38 -10.53 3.25 12.64
N ASP A 39 -10.43 2.29 13.56
CA ASP A 39 -11.51 1.35 13.88
C ASP A 39 -12.67 2.01 14.65
N VAL A 40 -12.42 3.16 15.29
CA VAL A 40 -13.45 3.98 15.94
C VAL A 40 -14.28 4.75 14.91
N ASP A 41 -13.73 5.07 13.73
CA ASP A 41 -14.47 5.78 12.68
C ASP A 41 -15.47 4.83 11.98
N PRO A 42 -16.79 5.06 12.10
CA PRO A 42 -17.81 4.19 11.52
C PRO A 42 -17.79 4.15 9.99
N LYS A 43 -17.16 5.12 9.30
CA LYS A 43 -17.01 5.11 7.83
C LYS A 43 -15.89 4.18 7.38
N ILE A 44 -14.85 4.04 8.20
CA ILE A 44 -13.61 3.31 7.86
C ILE A 44 -13.62 1.90 8.46
N GLN A 45 -14.20 1.73 9.65
CA GLN A 45 -14.35 0.46 10.35
C GLN A 45 -14.82 -0.70 9.45
N PRO A 46 -15.86 -0.58 8.59
CA PRO A 46 -16.29 -1.68 7.73
C PRO A 46 -15.23 -2.12 6.73
N ARG A 47 -14.38 -1.19 6.27
CA ARG A 47 -13.29 -1.49 5.33
C ARG A 47 -12.14 -2.18 6.04
N ILE A 48 -11.77 -1.71 7.23
CA ILE A 48 -10.73 -2.36 8.04
C ILE A 48 -11.12 -3.80 8.31
N ARG A 49 -12.33 -4.04 8.84
CA ARG A 49 -12.81 -5.41 9.13
C ARG A 49 -12.90 -6.31 7.90
N LYS A 50 -13.15 -5.77 6.71
CA LYS A 50 -13.20 -6.54 5.46
C LYS A 50 -11.81 -7.00 4.98
N TYR A 51 -10.79 -6.17 5.17
CA TYR A 51 -9.44 -6.39 4.62
C TYR A 51 -8.40 -6.82 5.67
N GLU A 52 -8.75 -6.76 6.95
CA GLU A 52 -7.99 -7.36 8.03
C GLU A 52 -8.08 -8.88 7.89
N ARG A 53 -7.08 -9.46 7.22
CA ARG A 53 -6.94 -10.91 7.14
C ARG A 53 -6.73 -11.47 8.55
N VAL A 54 -7.54 -12.47 8.92
CA VAL A 54 -7.27 -13.41 10.01
C VAL A 54 -6.05 -14.25 9.66
#